data_AF-A0A845K0D5-F1
#
_entry.id   AF-A0A845K0D5-F1
#
_cell.length_a   1.000
_cell.length_b   1.000
_cell.length_c   1.000
_cell.angle_alpha   90.00
_cell.angle_beta   90.00
_cell.angle_gamma   90.00
#
_symmetry.space_group_name_H-M   'P 1'
#
loop_
_entity.id
_entity.type
_entity.pdbx_description
1 polymer ?
#
loop_
_entity_poly.entity_id
_entity_poly.type
_entity_poly.pdbx_seq_one_letter_code
_entity_poly.pdbx_strand_id
1 'polypeptide(L)'
;MIRRGNSKVTDVPAENLVTFIRRNMLLGSDELSGDGKSWIRVDRHYQLRKYFASDEKEKSGNPDKTDFDGSSPSPPPGLEGELEEMASLMKDINGLP
;
A
#
# COMPACT_ATOMS: atom_id res chain seq x y z
N MET A 1 13.66 -13.02 -6.01
CA MET A 1 14.27 -11.71 -5.70
C MET A 1 13.18 -10.74 -5.28
N ILE A 2 13.49 -9.81 -4.39
CA ILE A 2 12.57 -8.76 -3.93
C ILE A 2 13.24 -7.40 -4.11
N ARG A 3 12.49 -6.39 -4.52
CA ARG A 3 12.97 -5.00 -4.50
C ARG A 3 11.92 -4.04 -3.94
N ARG A 4 12.42 -2.95 -3.35
CA ARG A 4 11.66 -1.80 -2.88
C ARG A 4 12.39 -0.54 -3.34
N GLY A 5 11.87 0.10 -4.40
CA GLY A 5 12.59 1.19 -5.07
C GLY A 5 13.98 0.74 -5.55
N ASN A 6 15.03 1.42 -5.09
CA ASN A 6 16.42 1.08 -5.42
C ASN A 6 17.01 -0.05 -4.58
N SER A 7 16.36 -0.44 -3.48
CA SER A 7 16.84 -1.51 -2.61
C SER A 7 16.44 -2.86 -3.17
N LYS A 8 17.40 -3.78 -3.32
CA LYS A 8 17.18 -5.13 -3.86
C LYS A 8 17.76 -6.19 -2.93
N VAL A 9 16.99 -7.24 -2.69
CA VAL A 9 17.39 -8.42 -1.92
C VAL A 9 17.33 -9.65 -2.83
N THR A 10 18.45 -10.36 -2.93
CA THR A 10 18.55 -11.65 -3.62
C THR A 10 18.35 -12.79 -2.62
N ASP A 11 18.22 -14.02 -3.13
CA ASP A 11 18.23 -15.23 -2.29
C ASP A 11 17.13 -15.30 -1.22
N VAL A 12 15.94 -14.76 -1.55
CA VAL A 12 14.78 -14.86 -0.67
C VAL A 12 14.08 -16.21 -0.88
N PRO A 13 13.99 -17.08 0.15
CA PRO A 13 13.27 -18.33 0.05
C PRO A 13 11.77 -18.08 -0.17
N ALA A 14 11.19 -18.75 -1.17
CA ALA A 14 9.78 -18.58 -1.51
C ALA A 14 8.84 -18.97 -0.35
N GLU A 15 9.24 -19.96 0.45
CA GLU A 15 8.52 -20.42 1.65
C GLU A 15 8.34 -19.32 2.71
N ASN A 16 9.28 -18.37 2.79
CA ASN A 16 9.26 -17.31 3.79
C ASN A 16 8.43 -16.09 3.37
N LEU A 17 8.03 -15.99 2.09
CA LEU A 17 7.30 -14.83 1.56
C LEU A 17 6.01 -14.58 2.33
N VAL A 18 5.23 -15.63 2.62
CA VAL A 18 3.98 -15.52 3.36
C VAL A 18 4.22 -15.02 4.79
N THR A 19 5.27 -15.52 5.45
CA THR A 19 5.66 -15.09 6.78
C THR A 19 6.08 -13.62 6.79
N PHE A 20 6.82 -13.16 5.76
CA PHE A 20 7.21 -11.77 5.65
C PHE A 20 6.03 -10.84 5.41
N ILE A 21 5.03 -11.26 4.64
CA ILE A 21 3.79 -10.51 4.46
C ILE A 21 3.06 -10.38 5.80
N ARG A 22 2.84 -11.50 6.50
CA ARG A 22 2.16 -11.51 7.82
C ARG A 22 2.89 -10.71 8.90
N ARG A 23 4.21 -10.60 8.81
CA ARG A 23 5.04 -9.80 9.72
C ARG A 23 5.18 -8.33 9.29
N ASN A 24 4.47 -7.89 8.24
CA ASN A 24 4.61 -6.57 7.63
C ASN A 24 6.05 -6.22 7.21
N MET A 25 6.89 -7.22 6.95
CA MET A 25 8.23 -7.03 6.40
C MET A 25 8.19 -6.86 4.87
N LEU A 26 7.28 -7.59 4.22
CA LEU A 26 7.02 -7.51 2.79
C LEU A 26 5.69 -6.79 2.55
N LEU A 27 5.75 -5.61 1.94
CA LEU A 27 4.61 -4.77 1.67
C LEU A 27 4.01 -5.10 0.30
N GLY A 28 2.73 -4.79 0.11
CA GLY A 28 2.06 -5.01 -1.17
C GLY A 28 2.69 -4.23 -2.33
N SER A 29 3.24 -3.05 -2.04
CA SER A 29 3.96 -2.20 -2.99
C SER A 29 5.35 -2.72 -3.37
N ASP A 30 5.88 -3.70 -2.63
CA ASP A 30 7.17 -4.32 -2.97
C ASP A 30 7.03 -5.16 -4.24
N GLU A 31 8.14 -5.39 -4.92
CA GLU A 31 8.15 -6.10 -6.19
C GLU A 31 8.95 -7.40 -6.10
N LEU A 32 8.41 -8.45 -6.73
CA LEU A 32 8.98 -9.78 -6.83
C LEU A 32 9.44 -10.07 -8.25
N SER A 33 10.56 -10.78 -8.36
CA SER A 33 11.06 -11.28 -9.63
C SER A 33 11.75 -12.64 -9.46
N GLY A 34 11.43 -13.59 -10.35
CA GLY A 34 12.10 -14.89 -10.41
C GLY A 34 13.34 -14.89 -11.31
N ASP A 35 13.36 -14.01 -12.32
CA ASP A 35 14.39 -13.92 -13.37
C ASP A 35 15.27 -12.66 -13.26
N GLY A 36 14.94 -11.75 -12.34
CA GLY A 36 15.58 -10.44 -12.18
C GLY A 36 15.21 -9.42 -13.26
N LYS A 37 14.37 -9.79 -14.23
CA LYS A 37 13.99 -8.98 -15.40
C LYS A 37 12.53 -8.54 -15.31
N SER A 38 11.66 -9.47 -14.95
CA SER A 38 10.22 -9.28 -14.85
C SER A 38 9.86 -9.04 -13.39
N TRP A 39 9.31 -7.86 -13.09
CA TRP A 39 8.98 -7.45 -11.73
C TRP A 39 7.47 -7.27 -11.59
N ILE A 40 6.90 -7.87 -10.56
CA ILE A 40 5.48 -7.78 -10.26
C ILE A 40 5.29 -7.38 -8.81
N ARG A 41 4.35 -6.47 -8.55
CA ARG A 41 3.99 -6.11 -7.17
C ARG A 41 3.46 -7.32 -6.41
N VAL A 42 3.85 -7.44 -5.15
CA VAL A 42 3.52 -8.59 -4.31
C VAL A 42 2.01 -8.69 -4.09
N ASP A 43 1.32 -7.55 -3.97
CA ASP A 43 -0.15 -7.50 -3.85
C ASP A 43 -0.89 -7.91 -5.14
N ARG A 44 -0.26 -7.80 -6.30
CA ARG A 44 -0.83 -8.22 -7.60
C ARG A 44 -0.45 -9.65 -7.97
N HIS A 45 0.50 -10.25 -7.25
CA HIS A 45 0.96 -11.59 -7.54
C HIS A 45 -0.16 -12.63 -7.29
N TYR A 46 -0.39 -13.51 -8.27
CA TYR A 46 -1.53 -14.42 -8.32
C TYR A 46 -1.74 -15.22 -7.01
N GLN A 47 -0.66 -15.74 -6.43
CA GLN A 47 -0.72 -16.55 -5.21
C GLN A 47 -0.70 -15.72 -3.92
N LEU A 48 -0.10 -14.53 -3.94
CA LEU A 48 0.19 -13.76 -2.73
C LEU A 48 -0.85 -12.69 -2.43
N ARG A 49 -1.58 -12.21 -3.45
CA ARG A 49 -2.65 -11.21 -3.32
C ARG A 49 -3.66 -11.51 -2.21
N LYS A 50 -3.95 -12.80 -1.97
CA LYS A 50 -4.88 -13.25 -0.92
C LYS A 50 -4.44 -12.89 0.50
N TYR A 51 -3.13 -12.70 0.73
CA TYR A 51 -2.60 -12.33 2.03
C TYR A 51 -2.67 -10.82 2.31
N PHE A 52 -2.97 -10.00 1.30
CA PHE A 52 -3.18 -8.56 1.45
C PHE A 52 -4.67 -8.20 1.54
N ALA A 53 -5.54 -9.05 1.00
CA ALA A 53 -7.00 -8.82 0.99
C ALA A 53 -7.71 -9.20 2.30
N SER A 54 -7.02 -9.74 3.31
CA SER A 54 -7.64 -10.31 4.52
C SER A 54 -7.27 -9.61 5.82
N ASP A 55 -6.44 -8.57 5.79
CA ASP A 55 -6.04 -7.82 6.99
C ASP A 55 -7.00 -6.64 7.33
N GLU A 56 -8.04 -6.41 6.52
CA GLU A 56 -9.07 -5.39 6.81
C GLU A 56 -9.94 -5.71 8.04
N LYS A 57 -9.75 -6.86 8.69
CA LYS A 57 -10.46 -7.19 9.95
C LYS A 57 -9.66 -7.01 11.23
N GLU A 58 -8.33 -6.81 11.17
CA GLU A 58 -7.52 -6.71 12.39
C GLU A 58 -6.79 -5.36 12.55
N LYS A 59 -7.03 -4.40 11.65
CA LYS A 59 -6.71 -2.98 11.86
C LYS A 59 -7.83 -2.08 11.34
N SER A 60 -8.80 -1.82 12.22
CA SER A 60 -9.65 -0.61 12.29
C SER A 60 -10.11 0.05 10.98
N GLY A 61 -11.40 -0.11 10.66
CA GLY A 61 -12.18 0.88 9.89
C GLY A 61 -12.36 0.56 8.40
N ASN A 62 -13.63 0.42 8.01
CA ASN A 62 -14.15 0.55 6.63
C ASN A 62 -13.45 1.64 5.77
N PRO A 63 -13.51 1.62 4.41
CA PRO A 63 -14.60 1.05 3.60
C PRO A 63 -14.22 0.28 2.31
N ASP A 64 -15.14 -0.62 1.95
CA ASP A 64 -15.75 -0.84 0.62
C ASP A 64 -14.89 -0.86 -0.67
N LYS A 65 -14.77 -2.09 -1.20
CA LYS A 65 -14.98 -2.55 -2.60
C LYS A 65 -14.38 -1.77 -3.78
N THR A 66 -13.61 -2.54 -4.58
CA THR A 66 -13.57 -2.65 -6.07
C THR A 66 -13.73 -1.34 -6.88
N ASP A 67 -12.80 -0.95 -7.75
CA ASP A 67 -12.56 -1.58 -9.04
C ASP A 67 -11.31 -0.98 -9.73
N PHE A 68 -10.84 -1.72 -10.72
CA PHE A 68 -9.68 -1.43 -11.57
C PHE A 68 -10.00 -0.32 -12.58
N ASP A 69 -9.37 0.86 -12.49
CA ASP A 69 -8.99 1.68 -13.67
C ASP A 69 -8.02 2.81 -13.31
N GLY A 70 -7.14 3.17 -14.25
CA GLY A 70 -6.17 4.25 -14.08
C GLY A 70 -6.83 5.63 -14.03
N SER A 71 -7.02 6.17 -12.83
CA SER A 71 -7.13 7.61 -12.60
C SER A 71 -6.83 7.92 -11.14
N SER A 72 -6.25 9.10 -10.89
CA SER A 72 -5.93 9.63 -9.57
C SER A 72 -7.03 9.33 -8.55
N PRO A 73 -6.70 8.95 -7.30
CA PRO A 73 -7.72 8.75 -6.28
C PRO A 73 -8.41 10.10 -6.02
N SER A 74 -9.64 10.25 -6.51
CA SER A 74 -10.55 11.28 -6.05
C SER A 74 -10.85 11.00 -4.57
N PRO A 75 -10.72 12.00 -3.69
CA PRO A 75 -11.01 11.80 -2.27
C PRO A 75 -12.48 11.38 -2.09
N PRO A 76 -12.79 10.56 -1.07
CA PRO A 76 -14.14 10.08 -0.83
C PRO A 76 -15.10 11.26 -0.57
N PRO A 77 -16.34 11.19 -1.08
CA PRO A 77 -17.34 12.25 -0.94
C PRO A 77 -17.71 12.36 0.54
N GLY A 78 -17.24 13.41 1.19
CA GLY A 78 -17.41 13.65 2.63
C GLY A 78 -16.17 14.20 3.33
N LEU A 79 -14.98 14.11 2.73
CA LEU A 79 -13.75 14.63 3.35
C LEU A 79 -13.42 16.09 2.99
N GLU A 80 -14.17 16.70 2.07
CA GLU A 80 -13.90 18.07 1.59
C GLU A 80 -14.07 19.10 2.71
N GLY A 81 -15.06 18.93 3.59
CA GLY A 81 -15.31 19.83 4.71
C GLY A 81 -14.29 19.69 5.84
N GLU A 82 -13.91 18.45 6.19
CA GLU A 82 -12.94 18.19 7.25
C GLU A 82 -11.54 18.70 6.86
N LEU A 83 -11.11 18.50 5.61
CA LEU A 83 -9.80 18.96 5.12
C LEU A 83 -9.70 20.49 5.07
N GLU A 84 -10.77 21.19 4.72
CA GLU A 84 -10.83 22.66 4.71
C GLU A 84 -10.70 23.22 6.15
N GLU A 85 -11.36 22.61 7.12
CA GLU A 85 -11.30 23.05 8.53
C GLU A 85 -9.89 22.87 9.11
N MET A 86 -9.23 21.74 8.86
CA MET A 86 -7.85 21.53 9.31
C MET A 86 -6.82 22.34 8.51
N ALA A 87 -7.08 22.67 7.24
CA ALA A 87 -6.27 23.64 6.49
C ALA A 87 -6.38 25.05 7.07
N SER A 88 -7.57 25.46 7.54
CA SER A 88 -7.77 26.75 8.22
C SER A 88 -7.00 26.83 9.54
N LEU A 89 -7.07 25.78 10.36
CA LEU A 89 -6.31 25.69 11.63
C LEU A 89 -4.79 25.75 11.42
N MET A 90 -4.29 25.12 10.35
CA MET A 90 -2.85 25.17 9.99
C MET A 90 -2.40 26.56 9.52
N LYS A 91 -3.28 27.39 8.96
CA LYS A 91 -2.96 28.78 8.59
C LYS A 91 -2.79 29.67 9.83
N ASP A 92 -3.63 29.49 10.84
CA ASP A 92 -3.55 30.26 12.09
C ASP A 92 -2.28 29.93 12.91
N ILE A 93 -1.82 28.68 12.86
CA ILE A 93 -0.60 28.25 13.56
C ILE A 93 0.68 28.79 12.88
N ASN A 94 0.67 28.92 11.54
CA ASN A 94 1.85 29.34 10.79
C ASN A 94 2.01 30.85 10.65
N GLY A 95 1.06 31.66 11.15
CA GLY A 95 1.26 33.10 11.42
C GLY A 95 2.06 33.87 10.36
N LEU A 96 1.72 33.71 9.07
CA LEU A 96 2.25 34.55 8.01
C LEU A 96 1.13 35.50 7.54
N PRO A 97 1.44 36.80 7.36
CA PRO A 97 0.46 37.86 7.12
C PRO A 97 -0.34 37.68 5.82
#